data_AF-A0A285NUI5-F1
#
_entry.id   AF-A0A285NUI5-F1
#
_cell.length_a   1.000
_cell.length_b   1.000
_cell.length_c   1.000
_cell.angle_alpha   90.00
_cell.angle_beta   90.00
_cell.angle_gamma   90.00
#
_symmetry.space_group_name_H-M   'P 1'
#
loop_
_entity.id
_entity.type
_entity.pdbx_description
1 polymer ?
#
loop_
_entity_poly.entity_id
_entity_poly.type
_entity_poly.pdbx_seq_one_letter_code
_entity_poly.pdbx_strand_id
1 'polypeptide(L)'
;MSLLYDLLTSVFVDPLFEYFVHDLTLGRIVTRLIASVALLGGIYLALLQPAPLSYVGWALAVPAGLFTAYDALTVNRHTRS
;
A
#
# COMPACT_ATOMS: atom_id res chain seq x y z
N MET A 1 12.43 -14.90 -10.07
CA MET A 1 11.93 -13.64 -9.51
C MET A 1 10.84 -14.00 -8.51
N SER A 2 11.00 -13.66 -7.23
CA SER A 2 10.06 -14.09 -6.19
C SER A 2 8.86 -13.13 -6.13
N LEU A 3 7.67 -13.65 -5.87
CA LEU A 3 6.43 -12.87 -5.67
C LEU A 3 6.61 -11.73 -4.66
N LEU A 4 7.45 -11.94 -3.64
CA LEU A 4 7.77 -10.94 -2.63
C LEU A 4 8.57 -9.77 -3.22
N TYR A 5 9.49 -10.04 -4.15
CA TYR A 5 10.27 -9.02 -4.82
C TYR A 5 9.37 -8.13 -5.70
N ASP A 6 8.49 -8.74 -6.50
CA ASP A 6 7.53 -8.00 -7.34
C ASP A 6 6.54 -7.18 -6.51
N LEU A 7 6.15 -7.69 -5.33
CA LEU A 7 5.29 -6.96 -4.41
C LEU A 7 6.02 -5.77 -3.77
N LEU A 8 7.30 -5.94 -3.42
CA LEU A 8 8.13 -4.87 -2.87
C LEU A 8 8.42 -3.79 -3.93
N THR A 9 8.74 -4.15 -5.16
CA THR A 9 8.99 -3.18 -6.23
C THR A 9 7.73 -2.44 -6.64
N SER A 10 6.58 -3.11 -6.77
CA SER A 10 5.31 -2.43 -7.08
C SER A 10 4.81 -1.52 -5.96
N VAL A 11 5.11 -1.82 -4.71
CA VAL A 11 4.68 -1.01 -3.55
C VAL A 11 5.64 0.16 -3.28
N PHE A 12 6.95 -0.02 -3.47
CA PHE A 12 7.95 0.99 -3.10
C PHE A 12 8.62 1.67 -4.29
N VAL A 13 8.93 0.94 -5.37
CA VAL A 13 9.75 1.44 -6.47
C VAL A 13 8.91 2.09 -7.57
N ASP A 14 7.82 1.45 -7.99
CA ASP A 14 6.94 1.99 -9.04
C ASP A 14 6.33 3.36 -8.66
N PRO A 15 5.85 3.59 -7.41
CA PRO A 15 5.30 4.89 -7.03
C PRO A 15 6.37 5.99 -6.95
N LEU A 16 7.61 5.64 -6.60
CA LEU A 16 8.75 6.57 -6.60
C LEU A 16 9.16 6.92 -8.03
N PHE A 17 9.09 5.97 -8.96
CA PHE A 17 9.35 6.24 -10.37
C PHE A 17 8.25 7.11 -10.99
N GLU A 18 6.97 6.84 -10.67
CA GLU A 18 5.85 7.70 -11.04
C GLU A 18 5.94 9.12 -10.46
N TYR A 19 6.51 9.30 -9.26
CA TYR A 19 6.77 10.62 -8.68
C TYR A 19 7.72 11.46 -9.54
N PHE A 20 8.84 10.87 -9.93
CA PHE A 20 9.88 11.56 -10.69
C PHE A 20 9.49 11.81 -12.15
N VAL A 21 8.54 11.03 -12.69
CA VAL A 21 8.17 11.08 -14.12
C VAL A 21 6.80 11.74 -14.36
N HIS A 22 5.84 11.67 -13.42
CA HIS A 22 4.43 12.07 -13.64
C HIS A 22 3.89 13.13 -12.66
N ASP A 23 4.74 13.89 -11.95
CA ASP A 23 4.31 14.99 -11.06
C ASP A 23 3.26 14.56 -10.00
N LEU A 24 3.39 13.35 -9.46
CA LEU A 24 2.51 12.90 -8.38
C LEU A 24 2.72 13.81 -7.14
N THR A 25 1.67 14.41 -6.60
CA THR A 25 1.79 15.26 -5.41
C THR A 25 2.42 14.49 -4.23
N LEU A 26 3.42 15.07 -3.57
CA LEU A 26 4.19 14.46 -2.47
C LEU A 26 3.27 13.85 -1.37
N GLY A 27 2.12 14.49 -1.09
CA GLY A 27 1.12 13.96 -0.15
C GLY A 27 0.51 12.61 -0.54
N ARG A 28 0.37 12.34 -1.85
CA ARG A 28 -0.16 11.07 -2.36
C ARG A 28 0.83 9.92 -2.15
N ILE A 29 2.13 10.17 -2.25
CA ILE A 29 3.17 9.17 -1.99
C ILE A 29 3.26 8.87 -0.51
N VAL A 30 3.27 9.91 0.33
CA VAL A 30 3.31 9.74 1.79
C VAL A 30 2.11 8.93 2.27
N THR A 31 0.91 9.21 1.76
CA THR A 31 -0.29 8.42 2.09
C THR A 31 -0.22 6.98 1.57
N ARG A 32 0.31 6.75 0.36
CA ARG A 32 0.56 5.40 -0.17
C ARG A 32 1.53 4.60 0.70
N LEU A 33 2.61 5.25 1.17
CA LEU A 33 3.64 4.61 1.98
C LEU A 33 3.12 4.29 3.38
N ILE A 34 2.41 5.22 4.02
CA ILE A 34 1.73 5.01 5.32
C ILE A 34 0.71 3.87 5.20
N ALA A 35 -0.11 3.87 4.15
CA ALA A 35 -1.10 2.81 3.94
C ALA A 35 -0.44 1.45 3.71
N SER A 36 0.66 1.39 2.97
CA SER A 36 1.40 0.15 2.72
C SER A 36 2.03 -0.41 4.00
N VAL A 37 2.62 0.44 4.83
CA VAL A 37 3.16 0.05 6.14
C VAL A 37 2.04 -0.41 7.07
N ALA A 38 0.91 0.29 7.10
CA ALA A 38 -0.26 -0.09 7.89
C ALA A 38 -0.87 -1.42 7.42
N LEU A 39 -0.86 -1.69 6.11
CA LEU A 39 -1.32 -2.95 5.54
C LEU A 39 -0.40 -4.11 5.93
N LEU A 40 0.91 -3.97 5.77
CA LEU A 40 1.87 -5.00 6.13
C LEU A 40 1.89 -5.27 7.64
N GLY A 41 1.91 -4.21 8.45
CA GLY A 41 1.83 -4.31 9.91
C GLY A 41 0.49 -4.86 10.38
N GLY A 42 -0.61 -4.45 9.74
CA GLY A 42 -1.95 -4.96 10.01
C GLY A 42 -2.08 -6.45 9.70
N ILE A 43 -1.62 -6.90 8.53
CA ILE A 43 -1.62 -8.32 8.14
C ILE A 43 -0.76 -9.15 9.09
N TYR A 44 0.42 -8.65 9.47
CA TYR A 44 1.29 -9.31 10.44
C TYR A 44 0.57 -9.52 11.76
N LEU A 45 -0.01 -8.45 12.33
CA LEU A 45 -0.75 -8.54 13.59
C LEU A 45 -2.00 -9.43 13.46
N ALA A 46 -2.73 -9.34 12.36
CA ALA A 46 -3.95 -10.09 12.11
C ALA A 46 -3.71 -11.62 12.06
N LEU A 47 -2.64 -12.04 11.37
CA LEU A 47 -2.37 -13.45 11.08
C LEU A 47 -1.44 -14.13 12.08
N LEU A 48 -0.49 -13.40 12.68
CA LEU A 48 0.57 -13.99 13.50
C LEU A 48 0.41 -13.74 15.00
N GLN A 49 -0.43 -12.79 15.42
CA GLN A 49 -0.64 -12.51 16.84
C GLN A 49 -1.98 -13.04 17.33
N PRO A 50 -2.05 -13.58 18.57
CA PRO A 50 -3.32 -13.98 19.18
C PRO A 50 -4.17 -12.75 19.55
N ALA A 51 -5.46 -12.98 19.84
CA ALA A 51 -6.34 -11.94 20.36
C ALA A 51 -5.76 -11.35 21.67
N PRO A 52 -5.85 -10.02 21.90
CA PRO A 52 -6.62 -9.02 21.16
C PRO A 52 -5.89 -8.33 20.01
N LEU A 53 -4.57 -8.56 19.85
CA LEU A 53 -3.75 -7.89 18.83
C LEU A 53 -4.18 -8.23 17.41
N SER A 54 -4.71 -9.45 17.18
CA SER A 54 -5.30 -9.83 15.89
C SER A 54 -6.42 -8.89 15.44
N TYR A 55 -7.29 -8.43 16.36
CA TYR A 55 -8.39 -7.52 16.01
C TYR A 55 -7.88 -6.14 15.58
N VAL A 56 -6.83 -5.65 16.24
CA VAL A 56 -6.14 -4.41 15.84
C VAL A 56 -5.50 -4.57 14.47
N GLY A 57 -4.93 -5.73 14.20
CA GLY A 57 -4.39 -6.09 12.89
C GLY A 57 -5.43 -6.00 11.78
N TRP A 58 -6.60 -6.62 11.96
CA TRP A 58 -7.71 -6.54 11.00
C TRP A 58 -8.25 -5.11 10.83
N ALA A 59 -8.35 -4.36 11.93
CA ALA A 59 -8.78 -2.95 11.90
C ALA A 59 -7.82 -2.04 11.14
N LEU A 60 -6.53 -2.39 11.07
CA LEU A 60 -5.53 -1.69 10.27
C LEU A 60 -5.48 -2.20 8.81
N ALA A 61 -5.51 -3.52 8.61
CA ALA A 61 -5.32 -4.15 7.31
C ALA A 61 -6.46 -3.84 6.32
N VAL A 62 -7.72 -3.87 6.79
CA VAL A 62 -8.89 -3.66 5.92
C VAL A 62 -8.94 -2.24 5.32
N PRO A 63 -8.90 -1.15 6.11
CA PRO A 63 -8.94 0.20 5.55
C PRO A 63 -7.69 0.51 4.73
N ALA A 64 -6.51 0.02 5.14
CA ALA A 64 -5.29 0.19 4.37
C ALA A 64 -5.37 -0.52 3.01
N GLY A 65 -5.98 -1.71 2.96
CA GLY A 65 -6.17 -2.47 1.71
C GLY A 65 -7.16 -1.83 0.77
N LEU A 66 -8.26 -1.28 1.29
CA LEU A 66 -9.20 -0.50 0.49
C LEU A 66 -8.54 0.75 -0.09
N PHE A 67 -7.71 1.44 0.70
CA PHE A 67 -7.00 2.63 0.26
C PHE A 67 -5.98 2.31 -0.84
N THR A 68 -5.15 1.28 -0.67
CA THR A 68 -4.15 0.89 -1.68
C THR A 68 -4.80 0.40 -2.98
N ALA A 69 -5.90 -0.36 -2.89
CA ALA A 69 -6.66 -0.78 -4.07
C ALA A 69 -7.31 0.42 -4.80
N TYR A 70 -7.91 1.35 -4.05
CA TYR A 70 -8.51 2.56 -4.62
C TYR A 70 -7.44 3.45 -5.30
N ASP A 71 -6.29 3.61 -4.66
CA ASP A 71 -5.20 4.40 -5.22
C ASP A 71 -4.63 3.77 -6.49
N ALA A 72 -4.43 2.44 -6.53
CA ALA A 72 -4.00 1.73 -7.74
C ALA A 72 -5.00 1.90 -8.91
N LEU A 73 -6.31 1.86 -8.63
CA LEU A 73 -7.35 2.09 -9.64
C LEU A 73 -7.38 3.54 -10.15
N THR A 74 -7.10 4.51 -9.29
CA THR A 74 -7.13 5.94 -9.67
C THR A 74 -5.86 6.39 -10.37
N VAL A 75 -4.69 5.82 -10.05
CA VAL A 75 -3.44 6.04 -10.81
C VAL A 75 -3.60 5.58 -12.27
N ASN A 76 -4.13 4.37 -12.48
CA ASN A 76 -4.38 3.82 -13.83
C ASN A 76 -5.33 4.65 -14.71
N ARG A 77 -6.14 5.52 -14.11
CA ARG A 77 -7.01 6.43 -14.86
C ARG A 77 -6.27 7.67 -15.39
N HIS A 78 -5.23 8.13 -14.70
CA HIS A 78 -4.50 9.35 -15.10
C HIS A 78 -3.40 9.06 -16.12
N THR A 79 -2.90 7.83 -16.20
CA THR A 79 -1.94 7.39 -17.23
C THR A 79 -2.58 7.06 -18.58
N ARG A 80 -3.92 7.03 -18.69
CA ARG A 80 -4.65 6.71 -19.93
C ARG A 80 -5.28 7.93 -20.64
N SER A 81 -5.17 9.12 -20.08
CA SER A 81 -5.62 10.39 -20.69
C SER A 81 -4.44 11.14 -21.28
#